data_AF-A0A3R9L668-F1
#
_entry.id   AF-A0A3R9L668-F1
#
_cell.length_a   1.000
_cell.length_b   1.000
_cell.length_c   1.000
_cell.angle_alpha   90.00
_cell.angle_beta   90.00
_cell.angle_gamma   90.00
#
_symmetry.space_group_name_H-M   'P 1'
#
loop_
_entity.id
_entity.type
_entity.pdbx_description
1 polymer ?
#
loop_
_entity_poly.entity_id
_entity_poly.type
_entity_poly.pdbx_seq_one_letter_code
_entity_poly.pdbx_strand_id
1 'polypeptide(L)'
;MTAGQRHFIVLDLNHGGLLISSKLVDHGYRVTAVDVYGTLPKEAFSDLPAEVEVVSKPPLPDKNAIIIAPVHLDPSYPVLAKARSQGNTICSHHTITGQILHEKGIFSQAKSCSIKVSV
;
A
#
# COMPACT_ATOMS: atom_id res chain seq x y z
N MET A 1 -13.30 2.96 6.53
CA MET A 1 -13.39 1.56 6.05
C MET A 1 -13.49 0.61 7.26
N THR A 2 -14.19 -0.54 7.22
CA THR A 2 -14.32 -1.44 8.40
C THR A 2 -13.20 -2.48 8.47
N ALA A 3 -12.64 -2.68 9.68
CA ALA A 3 -11.39 -3.42 9.96
C ALA A 3 -11.45 -4.96 9.84
N GLY A 4 -12.49 -5.53 9.24
CA GLY A 4 -12.61 -6.98 9.06
C GLY A 4 -11.95 -7.49 7.78
N GLN A 5 -10.89 -8.32 7.93
CA GLN A 5 -10.32 -9.24 6.92
C GLN A 5 -9.73 -8.66 5.63
N ARG A 6 -9.51 -7.35 5.50
CA ARG A 6 -8.84 -6.81 4.31
C ARG A 6 -7.33 -6.83 4.47
N HIS A 7 -6.67 -7.58 3.60
CA HIS A 7 -5.22 -7.64 3.50
C HIS A 7 -4.74 -6.59 2.51
N PHE A 8 -3.91 -5.67 2.99
CA PHE A 8 -3.24 -4.68 2.17
C PHE A 8 -1.82 -5.13 1.86
N ILE A 9 -1.45 -5.04 0.58
CA ILE A 9 -0.08 -5.28 0.12
C ILE A 9 0.44 -3.95 -0.40
N VAL A 10 1.41 -3.38 0.30
CA VAL A 10 2.00 -2.07 -0.01
C VAL A 10 3.32 -2.28 -0.73
N LEU A 11 3.34 -2.00 -2.03
CA LEU A 11 4.51 -2.11 -2.89
C LEU A 11 5.33 -0.82 -2.84
N ASP A 12 6.66 -0.95 -2.82
CA ASP A 12 7.61 0.16 -2.80
C ASP A 12 7.63 0.96 -1.49
N LEU A 13 8.48 0.51 -0.58
CA LEU A 13 8.69 1.17 0.71
C LEU A 13 9.45 2.49 0.61
N ASN A 14 10.25 2.72 -0.44
CA ASN A 14 11.06 3.93 -0.60
C ASN A 14 10.19 5.17 -0.85
N HIS A 15 9.16 5.05 -1.69
CA HIS A 15 8.35 6.18 -2.14
C HIS A 15 7.05 6.34 -1.33
N GLY A 16 7.20 6.37 0.00
CA GLY A 16 6.11 6.59 0.96
C GLY A 16 5.40 5.33 1.46
N GLY A 17 5.76 4.14 0.94
CA GLY A 17 5.16 2.88 1.35
C GLY A 17 5.35 2.54 2.83
N LEU A 18 6.47 2.94 3.45
CA LEU A 18 6.70 2.76 4.89
C LEU A 18 5.62 3.46 5.73
N LEU A 19 5.42 4.75 5.49
CA LEU A 19 4.44 5.56 6.23
C LEU A 19 3.01 5.04 6.00
N ILE A 20 2.67 4.70 4.75
CA ILE A 20 1.37 4.13 4.41
C ILE A 20 1.14 2.82 5.18
N SER A 21 2.14 1.93 5.20
CA SER A 21 2.06 0.64 5.90
C SER A 21 1.82 0.80 7.40
N SER A 22 2.60 1.68 8.04
CA SER A 22 2.41 2.04 9.46
C SER A 22 0.98 2.54 9.72
N LYS A 23 0.48 3.49 8.92
CA LYS A 23 -0.86 4.06 9.13
C LYS A 23 -1.96 3.02 8.91
N LEU A 24 -1.84 2.12 7.94
CA LEU A 24 -2.83 1.08 7.73
C LEU A 24 -2.90 0.09 8.91
N VAL A 25 -1.77 -0.26 9.51
CA VAL A 25 -1.76 -1.08 10.74
C VAL A 25 -2.37 -0.33 11.92
N ASP A 26 -2.10 0.97 12.09
CA ASP A 26 -2.76 1.80 13.12
C ASP A 26 -4.29 1.76 13.01
N HIS A 27 -4.83 1.54 11.80
CA HIS A 27 -6.26 1.40 11.52
C HIS A 27 -6.79 -0.04 11.67
N GLY A 28 -5.96 -0.97 12.15
CA GLY A 28 -6.32 -2.37 12.42
C GLY A 28 -6.33 -3.26 11.18
N TYR A 29 -5.72 -2.85 10.07
CA TYR A 29 -5.63 -3.68 8.87
C TYR A 29 -4.44 -4.63 8.91
N ARG A 30 -4.57 -5.79 8.27
CA ARG A 30 -3.44 -6.68 7.98
C ARG A 30 -2.64 -6.10 6.82
N VAL A 31 -1.33 -5.92 7.02
CA VAL A 31 -0.45 -5.29 6.03
C VAL A 31 0.76 -6.17 5.75
N THR A 32 1.07 -6.37 4.46
CA THR A 32 2.38 -6.82 3.99
C THR A 32 3.06 -5.67 3.27
N ALA A 33 4.20 -5.25 3.80
CA ALA A 33 5.05 -4.18 3.30
C ALA A 33 6.12 -4.78 2.37
N VAL A 34 6.27 -4.24 1.16
CA VAL A 34 7.13 -4.83 0.14
C VAL A 34 8.25 -3.88 -0.30
N ASP A 35 9.48 -4.19 0.10
CA ASP A 35 10.68 -3.56 -0.45
C ASP A 35 10.98 -4.16 -1.84
N VAL A 36 10.27 -3.66 -2.85
CA VAL A 36 10.33 -4.19 -4.23
C VAL A 36 11.73 -4.12 -4.84
N TYR A 37 12.61 -3.27 -4.33
CA TYR A 37 13.99 -3.13 -4.79
C TYR A 37 14.99 -3.91 -3.94
N GLY A 38 14.61 -4.31 -2.72
CA GLY A 38 15.50 -5.01 -1.78
C GLY A 38 16.68 -4.14 -1.34
N THR A 39 16.53 -2.83 -1.36
CA THR A 39 17.61 -1.87 -1.13
C THR A 39 17.57 -1.25 0.27
N LEU A 40 16.48 -1.41 1.01
CA LEU A 40 16.34 -0.77 2.31
C LEU A 40 17.13 -1.53 3.39
N PRO A 41 17.92 -0.81 4.20
CA PRO A 41 18.60 -1.41 5.35
C PRO A 41 17.56 -1.75 6.42
N LYS A 42 17.86 -2.72 7.31
CA LYS A 42 16.89 -3.21 8.31
C LYS A 42 16.43 -2.11 9.25
N GLU A 43 17.30 -1.14 9.51
CA GLU A 43 17.06 0.01 10.36
C GLU A 43 15.96 0.92 9.79
N ALA A 44 15.73 0.92 8.47
CA ALA A 44 14.65 1.67 7.85
C ALA A 44 13.25 1.17 8.26
N PHE A 45 13.17 -0.01 8.87
CA PHE A 45 11.93 -0.64 9.33
C PHE A 45 11.71 -0.47 10.84
N SER A 46 12.61 0.19 11.58
CA SER A 46 12.53 0.29 13.05
C SER A 46 11.24 0.90 13.56
N ASP A 47 10.66 1.79 12.75
CA ASP A 47 9.46 2.56 13.10
C ASP A 47 8.17 1.87 12.64
N LEU A 48 8.27 0.72 11.95
CA LEU A 48 7.12 -0.10 11.61
C LEU A 48 6.66 -0.90 12.84
N PRO A 49 5.34 -0.98 13.07
CA PRO A 49 4.80 -1.92 14.06
C PRO A 49 5.28 -3.36 13.78
N ALA A 50 5.53 -4.13 14.85
CA ALA A 50 6.09 -5.48 14.73
C ALA A 50 5.18 -6.46 13.97
N GLU A 51 3.89 -6.13 13.84
CA GLU A 51 2.89 -6.87 13.10
C GLU A 51 3.00 -6.69 11.58
N VAL A 52 3.76 -5.69 11.11
CA VAL A 52 4.00 -5.47 9.69
C VAL A 52 5.02 -6.47 9.17
N GLU A 53 4.58 -7.37 8.31
CA GLU A 53 5.48 -8.26 7.59
C GLU A 53 6.18 -7.48 6.47
N VAL A 54 7.52 -7.34 6.57
CA VAL A 54 8.35 -6.71 5.53
C VAL A 54 9.03 -7.79 4.69
N VAL A 55 8.81 -7.76 3.38
CA VAL A 55 9.37 -8.74 2.43
C VAL A 55 9.94 -8.04 1.20
N SER A 56 11.00 -8.59 0.60
CA SER A 56 11.49 -8.09 -0.71
C SER A 56 10.88 -8.85 -1.89
N LYS A 57 10.36 -10.04 -1.65
CA LYS A 57 9.73 -10.92 -2.64
C LYS A 57 8.44 -11.49 -2.05
N PRO A 58 7.31 -10.79 -2.18
CA PRO A 58 6.06 -11.25 -1.61
C PRO A 58 5.54 -12.46 -2.39
N PRO A 59 4.76 -13.36 -1.75
CA PRO A 59 3.96 -14.30 -2.49
C PRO A 59 2.95 -13.57 -3.40
N LEU A 60 2.40 -14.30 -4.36
CA LEU A 60 1.30 -13.77 -5.17
C LEU A 60 0.09 -13.41 -4.29
N PRO A 61 -0.63 -12.32 -4.59
CA PRO A 61 -1.72 -11.86 -3.77
C PRO A 61 -2.91 -12.84 -3.76
N ASP A 62 -3.55 -12.96 -2.60
CA ASP A 62 -4.83 -13.64 -2.46
C ASP A 62 -5.96 -12.87 -3.17
N LYS A 63 -7.07 -13.55 -3.46
CA LYS A 63 -8.28 -12.88 -3.96
C LYS A 63 -8.83 -11.94 -2.89
N ASN A 64 -9.30 -10.77 -3.30
CA ASN A 64 -9.79 -9.67 -2.46
C ASN A 64 -8.70 -8.92 -1.66
N ALA A 65 -7.42 -9.18 -1.93
CA ALA A 65 -6.35 -8.30 -1.45
C ALA A 65 -6.48 -6.90 -2.07
N ILE A 66 -6.04 -5.88 -1.33
CA ILE A 66 -5.93 -4.51 -1.83
C ILE A 66 -4.46 -4.22 -2.08
N ILE A 67 -4.10 -3.94 -3.32
CA ILE A 67 -2.74 -3.62 -3.70
C ILE A 67 -2.58 -2.11 -3.73
N ILE A 68 -1.59 -1.62 -3.00
CA ILE A 68 -1.16 -0.23 -2.99
C ILE A 68 0.18 -0.19 -3.71
N ALA A 69 0.31 0.61 -4.75
CA ALA A 69 1.55 0.72 -5.51
C ALA A 69 1.85 2.16 -5.93
N PRO A 70 3.12 2.52 -6.16
CA PRO A 70 3.43 3.80 -6.77
C PRO A 70 3.05 3.73 -8.26
N VAL A 71 2.78 4.90 -8.84
CA VAL A 71 2.36 5.00 -10.26
C VAL A 71 3.45 4.62 -11.25
N HIS A 72 4.71 4.58 -10.80
CA HIS A 72 5.88 4.31 -11.65
C HIS A 72 6.38 2.87 -11.57
N LEU A 73 5.75 2.00 -10.76
CA LEU A 73 6.13 0.59 -10.71
C LEU A 73 5.73 -0.09 -12.04
N ASP A 74 6.60 -0.94 -12.57
CA ASP A 74 6.34 -1.69 -13.80
C ASP A 74 4.97 -2.40 -13.72
N PRO A 75 4.03 -2.12 -14.63
CA PRO A 75 2.73 -2.77 -14.64
C PRO A 75 2.81 -4.30 -14.72
N SER A 76 3.88 -4.85 -15.30
CA SER A 76 4.12 -6.29 -15.39
C SER A 76 4.66 -6.92 -14.09
N TYR A 77 4.94 -6.12 -13.05
CA TYR A 77 5.40 -6.63 -11.77
C TYR A 77 4.46 -7.74 -11.26
N PRO A 78 4.98 -8.92 -10.86
CA PRO A 78 4.16 -10.13 -10.69
C PRO A 78 2.93 -9.96 -9.78
N VAL A 79 3.07 -9.20 -8.69
CA VAL A 79 1.95 -8.91 -7.78
C VAL A 79 0.87 -8.08 -8.47
N LEU A 80 1.24 -7.06 -9.24
CA LEU A 80 0.31 -6.20 -9.96
C LEU A 80 -0.38 -6.98 -11.10
N ALA A 81 0.38 -7.72 -11.89
CA ALA A 81 -0.16 -8.55 -12.98
C ALA A 81 -1.18 -9.56 -12.44
N LYS A 82 -0.84 -10.26 -11.36
CA LYS A 82 -1.73 -11.23 -10.73
C LYS A 82 -2.97 -10.58 -10.14
N ALA A 83 -2.82 -9.49 -9.40
CA ALA A 83 -3.94 -8.75 -8.83
C ALA A 83 -4.94 -8.28 -9.91
N ARG A 84 -4.45 -7.77 -11.05
CA ARG A 84 -5.31 -7.41 -12.19
C ARG A 84 -6.07 -8.63 -12.71
N SER A 85 -5.39 -9.76 -12.93
CA SER A 85 -6.04 -10.98 -13.42
C SER A 85 -7.12 -11.54 -12.48
N GLN A 86 -7.02 -11.26 -11.18
CA GLN A 86 -7.97 -11.70 -10.16
C GLN A 86 -9.10 -10.68 -9.90
N GLY A 87 -9.04 -9.49 -10.50
CA GLY A 87 -9.97 -8.40 -10.21
C GLY A 87 -9.80 -7.80 -8.82
N ASN A 88 -8.60 -7.90 -8.22
CA ASN A 88 -8.29 -7.27 -6.94
C ASN A 88 -8.32 -5.74 -7.07
N THR A 89 -8.58 -5.07 -5.95
CA THR A 89 -8.50 -3.60 -5.91
C THR A 89 -7.04 -3.18 -5.98
N ILE A 90 -6.72 -2.28 -6.90
CA ILE A 90 -5.39 -1.67 -7.00
C ILE A 90 -5.58 -0.16 -6.87
N CYS A 91 -4.85 0.47 -5.95
CA CYS A 91 -4.85 1.92 -5.78
C CYS A 91 -3.42 2.46 -5.70
N SER A 92 -3.26 3.73 -6.08
CA SER A 92 -1.95 4.37 -6.03
C SER A 92 -1.59 4.82 -4.61
N HIS A 93 -0.29 5.03 -4.35
CA HIS A 93 0.18 5.70 -3.13
C HIS A 93 -0.53 7.04 -2.90
N HIS A 94 -0.72 7.82 -3.96
CA HIS A 94 -1.42 9.10 -3.89
C HIS A 94 -2.87 8.94 -3.46
N THR A 95 -3.57 7.95 -4.02
CA THR A 95 -4.98 7.69 -3.73
C THR A 95 -5.17 7.30 -2.26
N ILE A 96 -4.41 6.32 -1.76
CA ILE A 96 -4.57 5.87 -0.38
C ILE A 96 -4.09 6.93 0.62
N THR A 97 -3.03 7.66 0.31
CA THR A 97 -2.55 8.77 1.14
C THR A 97 -3.63 9.84 1.26
N GLY A 98 -4.26 10.22 0.14
CA GLY A 98 -5.38 11.16 0.16
C GLY A 98 -6.55 10.66 1.01
N GLN A 99 -6.89 9.37 0.93
CA GLN A 99 -7.93 8.76 1.76
C GLN A 99 -7.59 8.80 3.25
N ILE A 100 -6.38 8.40 3.64
CA ILE A 100 -5.91 8.43 5.04
C ILE A 100 -5.95 9.87 5.59
N LEU A 101 -5.47 10.85 4.83
CA LEU A 101 -5.43 12.25 5.27
C LEU A 101 -6.83 12.86 5.39
N HIS A 102 -7.76 12.47 4.51
CA HIS A 102 -9.16 12.84 4.63
C HIS A 102 -9.83 12.19 5.84
N GLU A 103 -9.63 10.89 6.08
CA GLU A 103 -10.16 10.18 7.26
C GLU A 103 -9.64 10.77 8.59
N LYS A 104 -8.40 11.26 8.62
CA LYS A 104 -7.83 11.95 9.80
C LYS A 104 -8.25 13.41 9.94
N GLY A 105 -9.07 13.93 9.03
CA GLY A 105 -9.54 15.32 9.06
C GLY A 105 -8.46 16.37 8.78
N ILE A 106 -7.23 15.97 8.43
CA ILE A 106 -6.09 16.87 8.14
C ILE A 106 -6.42 17.74 6.92
N PHE A 107 -7.15 17.18 5.96
CA PHE A 107 -7.64 17.90 4.77
C PHE A 107 -9.16 18.10 4.78
N SER A 108 -9.81 18.11 5.95
CA SER A 108 -11.26 18.32 6.04
C SER A 108 -11.75 19.61 5.36
N GLN A 109 -10.87 20.60 5.16
CA GLN A 109 -11.16 21.85 4.45
C GLN A 109 -10.51 21.96 3.06
N ALA A 110 -9.73 20.97 2.61
CA ALA A 110 -9.05 21.00 1.33
C ALA A 110 -9.76 20.11 0.30
N LYS A 111 -9.99 20.63 -0.92
CA LYS A 111 -10.53 19.85 -2.03
C LYS A 111 -9.46 18.87 -2.53
N SER A 112 -9.62 17.57 -2.30
CA SER A 112 -8.77 16.56 -2.92
C SER A 112 -9.15 16.37 -4.39
N CYS A 113 -8.19 16.52 -5.31
CA CYS A 113 -8.41 16.23 -6.72
C CYS A 113 -7.85 14.84 -7.03
N SER A 114 -8.73 13.86 -7.28
CA SER A 114 -8.31 12.52 -7.70
C SER A 114 -8.14 12.49 -9.22
N ILE A 115 -6.90 12.51 -9.70
CA ILE A 115 -6.61 12.29 -11.12
C ILE A 115 -6.56 10.78 -11.34
N LYS A 116 -7.51 10.22 -12.09
CA LYS A 116 -7.41 8.84 -12.58
C LYS A 116 -6.34 8.81 -13.66
N VAL A 117 -5.16 8.34 -13.30
CA VAL A 117 -4.13 7.98 -14.27
C VAL A 117 -4.39 6.53 -14.66
N SER A 118 -4.89 6.32 -15.88
CA SER A 118 -4.98 4.98 -16.47
C SER A 118 -3.57 4.53 -16.82
N VAL A 119 -3.11 3.46 -16.17
CA VAL A 119 -1.85 2.74 -16.47
C VAL A 119 -2.17 1.45 -17.19
#